data_AF-A0A5K0YXT0-F1
#
_entry.id   AF-A0A5K0YXT0-F1
#
_cell.length_a   1.000
_cell.length_b   1.000
_cell.length_c   1.000
_cell.angle_alpha   90.00
_cell.angle_beta   90.00
_cell.angle_gamma   90.00
#
_symmetry.space_group_name_H-M   'P 1'
#
loop_
_entity.id
_entity.type
_entity.pdbx_description
1 polymer ?
#
loop_
_entity_poly.entity_id
_entity_poly.type
_entity_poly.pdbx_seq_one_letter_code
_entity_poly.pdbx_strand_id
1 'polypeptide(L)' 'VIPFQRGSAWEQPPPDLASYLYKNRIVYLGMSLVPSVTELMLAEFLYLQYEDAEKPIYLYINSTGTTK' A
#
# COMPACT_ATOMS: atom_id res chain seq x y z
N VAL A 1 -0.73 2.16 11.24
CA VAL A 1 -2.15 2.26 11.65
C VAL A 1 -2.58 3.71 11.47
N ILE A 2 -3.57 3.97 10.62
CA ILE A 2 -4.18 5.31 10.49
C ILE A 2 -5.45 5.33 11.36
N PRO A 3 -5.45 6.04 12.51
CA PRO A 3 -6.67 6.22 13.28
C PRO A 3 -7.46 7.39 12.68
N PHE A 4 -8.65 7.10 12.16
CA PHE A 4 -9.57 8.13 11.68
C PHE A 4 -10.39 8.68 12.85
N GLN A 5 -9.91 9.75 13.49
CA GLN A 5 -10.71 10.50 14.47
C GLN A 5 -11.58 11.54 13.77
N ARG A 6 -12.90 11.46 13.92
CA ARG A 6 -13.86 12.49 13.45
C ARG A 6 -13.36 13.91 13.77
N GLY A 7 -13.06 14.69 12.74
CA GLY A 7 -12.59 16.08 12.81
C GLY A 7 -12.50 16.71 11.41
N SER A 8 -12.36 18.03 11.35
CA SER A 8 -12.21 18.78 10.09
C SER A 8 -10.91 18.40 9.37
N ALA A 9 -10.88 18.44 8.03
CA ALA A 9 -9.70 18.05 7.23
C ALA A 9 -8.42 18.87 7.57
N TRP A 10 -8.58 20.04 8.20
CA TRP A 10 -7.50 20.93 8.65
C TRP A 10 -6.95 20.58 10.04
N GLU A 11 -7.65 19.73 10.81
CA GLU A 11 -7.32 19.37 12.20
C GLU A 11 -6.59 18.02 12.29
N GLN A 12 -6.55 17.25 11.20
CA GLN A 12 -5.84 15.98 11.19
C GLN A 12 -4.41 16.14 10.66
N PRO A 13 -3.42 15.45 11.26
CA PRO A 13 -2.12 15.34 10.66
C PRO A 13 -2.25 14.75 9.25
N PRO A 14 -1.54 15.29 8.25
CA PRO A 14 -1.61 14.76 6.89
C PRO A 14 -1.24 13.28 6.92
N PRO A 15 -1.99 12.41 6.20
CA PRO A 15 -1.67 11.00 6.14
C PRO A 15 -0.25 10.81 5.61
N ASP A 16 0.44 9.79 6.09
CA ASP A 16 1.73 9.42 5.53
C ASP A 16 1.57 9.02 4.06
N LEU A 17 2.61 9.27 3.26
CA LEU A 17 2.57 9.07 1.82
C LEU A 17 2.19 7.63 1.45
N ALA A 18 2.69 6.63 2.19
CA ALA A 18 2.40 5.23 1.94
C ALA A 18 0.91 4.92 2.15
N SER A 19 0.31 5.38 3.26
CA SER A 19 -1.13 5.29 3.50
C SER A 19 -1.95 6.00 2.42
N TYR A 20 -1.49 7.15 1.94
CA TYR A 20 -2.18 7.88 0.86
C TYR A 20 -2.15 7.12 -0.46
N LEU A 21 -1.00 6.55 -0.85
CA LEU A 21 -0.87 5.71 -2.05
C LEU A 21 -1.72 4.45 -1.94
N TYR A 22 -1.69 3.77 -0.80
CA TYR A 22 -2.46 2.56 -0.56
C TYR A 22 -3.97 2.80 -0.67
N LYS A 23 -4.47 3.91 -0.11
CA LYS A 23 -5.88 4.32 -0.25
C LYS A 23 -6.29 4.53 -1.71
N ASN A 24 -5.36 4.92 -2.57
CA ASN A 24 -5.58 5.06 -4.02
C ASN A 24 -5.33 3.75 -4.78
N ARG A 25 -5.21 2.61 -4.07
CA ARG A 25 -4.94 1.27 -4.63
C ARG A 25 -3.61 1.18 -5.37
N ILE A 26 -2.62 1.94 -4.89
CA ILE A 26 -1.26 1.96 -5.42
C ILE A 26 -0.35 1.19 -4.47
N VAL A 27 0.27 0.13 -4.98
CA VAL A 27 1.32 -0.65 -4.30
C VAL A 27 2.67 -0.30 -4.92
N TYR A 28 3.67 -0.01 -4.08
CA TYR A 28 5.00 0.40 -4.53
C TYR A 28 6.07 -0.59 -4.05
N LEU A 29 6.76 -1.22 -5.00
CA LEU A 29 7.88 -2.11 -4.74
C LEU A 29 9.20 -1.35 -4.95
N GLY A 30 9.75 -0.79 -3.88
CA GLY A 30 10.98 0.02 -3.91
C GLY A 30 12.26 -0.69 -3.44
N MET A 31 12.15 -1.94 -2.98
CA MET A 31 13.25 -2.69 -2.35
C MET A 31 13.40 -4.09 -2.95
N SER A 32 14.49 -4.78 -2.62
CA SER A 32 14.70 -6.18 -3.03
C SER A 32 13.58 -7.08 -2.53
N LEU A 33 13.23 -8.08 -3.35
CA LEU A 33 12.28 -9.13 -3.02
C LEU A 33 12.93 -10.09 -2.02
N VAL A 34 12.67 -9.84 -0.74
CA VAL A 34 12.91 -10.79 0.37
C VAL A 34 11.59 -11.47 0.76
N PRO A 35 11.61 -12.66 1.38
CA PRO A 35 10.40 -13.40 1.73
C PRO A 35 9.35 -12.56 2.49
N SER A 36 9.78 -11.75 3.45
CA SER A 36 8.88 -10.88 4.22
C SER A 36 8.21 -9.80 3.37
N VAL A 37 8.89 -9.27 2.34
CA VAL A 37 8.31 -8.28 1.42
C VAL A 37 7.29 -8.94 0.51
N THR A 38 7.58 -10.16 0.03
CA THR A 38 6.63 -10.92 -0.79
C THR A 38 5.36 -11.29 -0.04
N GLU A 39 5.47 -11.66 1.24
CA GLU A 39 4.31 -11.95 2.11
C GLU A 39 3.45 -10.70 2.33
N LEU A 40 4.08 -9.54 2.55
CA LEU A 40 3.37 -8.26 2.70
C LEU A 40 2.65 -7.86 1.41
N MET A 41 3.32 -7.94 0.26
CA MET A 41 2.70 -7.64 -1.04
C MET A 41 1.49 -8.55 -1.32
N LEU A 42 1.59 -9.84 -0.97
CA LEU A 42 0.46 -10.77 -1.11
C LEU A 42 -0.72 -10.33 -0.25
N ALA A 43 -0.48 -9.97 1.02
CA ALA A 43 -1.52 -9.49 1.92
C ALA A 43 -2.16 -8.19 1.41
N GLU A 44 -1.36 -7.26 0.89
CA GLU A 44 -1.83 -5.99 0.31
C GLU A 44 -2.75 -6.23 -0.89
N PHE A 45 -2.40 -7.13 -1.81
CA PHE A 45 -3.24 -7.46 -2.96
C PHE A 45 -4.54 -8.15 -2.57
N LEU A 46 -4.48 -9.12 -1.64
CA LEU A 46 -5.68 -9.80 -1.15
C LEU A 46 -6.64 -8.83 -0.47
N TYR A 47 -6.12 -7.88 0.30
CA TYR A 47 -6.93 -6.86 0.93
C TYR A 47 -7.59 -5.92 -0.10
N LEU A 48 -6.82 -5.41 -1.06
CA LEU A 48 -7.36 -4.51 -2.09
C LEU A 48 -8.41 -5.20 -2.98
N GLN A 49 -8.20 -6.48 -3.27
CA GLN A 49 -9.16 -7.32 -3.99
C GLN A 49 -10.45 -7.56 -3.18
N TYR A 50 -10.33 -7.76 -1.86
CA TYR A 50 -11.47 -7.89 -0.95
C TYR A 50 -12.28 -6.59 -0.84
N GLU A 51 -11.60 -5.44 -0.81
CA GLU A 51 -12.26 -4.14 -0.69
C GLU A 51 -13.11 -3.81 -1.93
N ASP A 52 -12.56 -4.04 -3.13
CA ASP A 52 -13.26 -3.83 -4.39
C ASP A 52 -12.61 -4.69 -5.48
N ALA A 53 -13.34 -5.67 -6.00
CA ALA A 53 -12.82 -6.64 -6.97
C ALA A 53 -12.82 -6.11 -8.42
N GLU A 54 -13.56 -5.04 -8.70
CA GLU A 54 -13.71 -4.48 -10.05
C GLU A 54 -12.68 -3.38 -10.32
N LYS A 55 -12.27 -2.65 -9.27
CA LYS A 55 -11.27 -1.60 -9.40
C LYS A 55 -9.86 -2.17 -9.64
N PRO A 56 -9.09 -1.61 -10.59
CA PRO A 56 -7.72 -2.04 -10.83
C PRO A 56 -6.83 -1.76 -9.62
N ILE A 57 -5.73 -2.52 -9.52
CA ILE A 57 -4.65 -2.31 -8.57
C ILE A 57 -3.43 -1.88 -9.39
N TYR A 58 -2.77 -0.79 -8.97
CA TYR A 58 -1.60 -0.27 -9.66
C TYR A 58 -0.33 -0.67 -8.91
N LEU A 59 0.53 -1.46 -9.56
CA LEU A 59 1.83 -1.83 -9.03
C LEU A 59 2.93 -1.03 -9.73
N TYR A 60 3.64 -0.20 -8.97
CA TYR A 60 4.84 0.49 -9.43
C TYR A 60 6.08 -0.24 -8.94
N ILE A 61 6.98 -0.57 -9.87
CA ILE A 61 8.16 -1.39 -9.60
C ILE A 61 9.42 -0.55 -9.76
N ASN A 62 10.18 -0.46 -8.68
CA ASN A 62 11.53 0.09 -8.63
C ASN A 62 12.38 -0.81 -7.71
N SER A 63 12.70 -2.01 -8.19
CA SER A 63 13.37 -3.04 -7.40
C SER A 63 14.60 -3.56 -8.12
N THR A 64 15.61 -3.94 -7.34
CA THR A 64 16.79 -4.68 -7.81
C THR A 64 16.52 -6.17 -8.05
N GLY A 65 15.28 -6.63 -7.86
CA GLY A 65 14.89 -8.03 -8.05
C GLY A 65 15.05 -8.86 -6.78
N THR A 66 15.49 -10.11 -6.92
CA THR A 66 15.74 -11.00 -5.78
C THR A 66 17.18 -10.88 -5.29
N THR A 67 17.37 -10.96 -3.97
CA THR A 67 18.70 -11.18 -3.39
C THR A 67 18.93 -12.69 -3.33
N LYS A 68 20.11 -13.15 -3.77
CA LYS A 68 20.53 -14.56 -3.67
C LYS A 68 20.73 -14.99 -2.22
#